data_AF-A0A3B0ZXZ6-F1
#
_entry.id   AF-A0A3B0ZXZ6-F1
#
_cell.length_a   1.000
_cell.length_b   1.000
_cell.length_c   1.000
_cell.angle_alpha   90.00
_cell.angle_beta   90.00
_cell.angle_gamma   90.00
#
_symmetry.space_group_name_H-M   'P 1'
#
loop_
_entity.id
_entity.type
_entity.pdbx_description
1 polymer ?
#
loop_
_entity_poly.entity_id
_entity_poly.type
_entity_poly.pdbx_seq_one_letter_code
_entity_poly.pdbx_strand_id
1 'polypeptide(L)'
;MDTLTTELKRKANELKIEQESLTKELREIRERLSSVKTALAGIEQIFRLEGVSNFEVSQESQHERTLAEFIKEAMSDHKVHTSKNIIKLVKSMGYDFKEKNPFRSVNFTLMGLQRGSEYERQGDGWQYVG
;
A
#
# COMPACT_ATOMS: atom_id res chain seq x y z
N MET A 1 30.85 -36.05 3.83
CA MET A 1 29.41 -36.09 4.15
C MET A 1 29.08 -35.23 5.37
N ASP A 2 29.92 -35.22 6.42
CA ASP A 2 29.62 -34.48 7.67
C ASP A 2 29.73 -32.96 7.61
N THR A 3 30.47 -32.40 6.65
CA THR A 3 30.67 -30.95 6.49
C THR A 3 29.44 -30.24 5.92
N LEU A 4 28.75 -30.87 4.97
CA LEU A 4 27.54 -30.30 4.36
C LEU A 4 26.36 -30.22 5.34
N THR A 5 26.24 -31.23 6.22
CA THR A 5 25.18 -31.29 7.23
C THR A 5 25.42 -30.29 8.36
N THR A 6 26.68 -29.95 8.66
CA THR A 6 27.00 -28.87 9.61
C THR A 6 26.71 -27.49 9.03
N GLU A 7 27.05 -27.22 7.76
CA GLU A 7 26.73 -25.95 7.10
C GLU A 7 25.21 -25.73 6.95
N LEU A 8 24.46 -26.76 6.61
CA LEU A 8 22.99 -26.70 6.53
C LEU A 8 22.36 -26.39 7.88
N LYS A 9 22.85 -27.01 8.97
CA LYS A 9 22.38 -26.70 10.33
C LYS A 9 22.72 -25.27 10.74
N ARG A 10 23.88 -24.76 10.33
CA ARG A 10 24.28 -23.38 10.62
C ARG A 10 23.37 -22.37 9.92
N LYS A 11 23.14 -22.53 8.61
CA LYS A 11 22.22 -21.67 7.85
C LYS A 11 20.78 -21.73 8.36
N ALA A 12 20.30 -22.91 8.74
CA ALA A 12 18.97 -23.07 9.33
C ALA A 12 18.85 -22.28 10.65
N ASN A 13 19.91 -22.24 11.46
CA ASN A 13 19.94 -21.48 12.71
C ASN A 13 20.03 -19.97 12.47
N GLU A 14 20.84 -19.53 11.50
CA GLU A 14 20.95 -18.13 11.09
C GLU A 14 19.58 -17.60 10.58
N LEU A 15 18.91 -18.34 9.70
CA LEU A 15 17.59 -17.98 9.19
C LEU A 15 16.51 -17.95 10.28
N LYS A 16 16.60 -18.85 11.27
CA LYS A 16 15.67 -18.86 12.40
C LYS A 16 15.82 -17.61 13.27
N ILE A 17 17.06 -17.21 13.55
CA ILE A 17 17.35 -15.98 14.31
C ILE A 17 16.85 -14.75 13.54
N GLU A 18 17.07 -14.71 12.23
CA GLU A 18 16.58 -13.61 11.37
C GLU A 18 15.04 -13.56 11.34
N GLN A 19 14.37 -14.71 11.23
CA GLN A 19 12.92 -14.79 11.31
C GLN A 19 12.38 -14.29 12.65
N GLU A 20 13.01 -14.66 13.76
CA GLU A 20 12.64 -14.20 15.10
C GLU A 20 12.84 -12.67 15.25
N SER A 21 13.94 -12.13 14.71
CA SER A 21 14.23 -10.69 14.70
C SER A 21 13.19 -9.91 13.90
N LEU A 22 12.90 -10.33 12.66
CA LEU A 22 11.89 -9.69 11.81
C LEU A 22 10.49 -9.76 12.41
N THR A 23 10.16 -10.88 13.07
CA THR A 23 8.87 -11.02 13.78
C THR A 23 8.76 -10.04 14.94
N LYS A 24 9.85 -9.81 15.66
CA LYS A 24 9.90 -8.82 16.75
C LYS A 24 9.75 -7.40 16.21
N GLU A 25 10.46 -7.04 15.14
CA GLU A 25 10.34 -5.73 14.50
C GLU A 25 8.90 -5.49 14.00
N LEU A 26 8.28 -6.48 13.36
CA LEU A 26 6.88 -6.40 12.93
C LEU A 26 5.92 -6.15 14.10
N ARG A 27 6.18 -6.77 15.25
CA ARG A 27 5.37 -6.54 16.47
C ARG A 27 5.54 -5.12 16.99
N GLU A 28 6.77 -4.62 17.08
CA GLU A 28 7.04 -3.26 17.52
C GLU A 28 6.42 -2.21 16.59
N ILE A 29 6.46 -2.43 15.27
CA ILE A 29 5.80 -1.58 14.28
C ILE A 29 4.29 -1.58 14.48
N ARG A 30 3.67 -2.76 14.70
CA ARG A 30 2.23 -2.85 14.96
C ARG A 30 1.82 -2.12 16.23
N GLU A 31 2.62 -2.22 17.29
CA GLU A 31 2.36 -1.51 18.54
C GLU A 31 2.47 0.02 18.35
N ARG A 32 3.47 0.49 17.62
CA ARG A 32 3.60 1.91 17.25
C ARG A 32 2.42 2.40 16.40
N LEU A 33 2.01 1.62 15.40
CA LEU A 33 0.86 1.94 14.55
C LEU A 33 -0.42 2.06 15.38
N SER A 34 -0.64 1.13 16.32
CA SER A 34 -1.78 1.17 17.24
C SER A 34 -1.77 2.45 18.09
N SER A 35 -0.62 2.81 18.66
CA SER A 35 -0.46 4.03 19.46
C SER A 35 -0.75 5.30 18.64
N VAL A 36 -0.26 5.38 17.41
CA VAL A 36 -0.54 6.51 16.51
C VAL A 36 -2.02 6.59 16.16
N LYS A 37 -2.68 5.46 15.89
CA LYS A 37 -4.14 5.43 15.64
C LYS A 37 -4.94 5.91 16.84
N THR A 38 -4.57 5.50 18.06
CA THR A 38 -5.23 5.99 19.28
C THR A 38 -5.01 7.48 19.48
N ALA A 39 -3.80 7.99 19.24
CA ALA A 39 -3.51 9.41 19.33
C ALA A 39 -4.34 10.22 18.30
N LEU A 40 -4.42 9.74 17.06
CA LEU A 40 -5.24 10.36 16.01
C LEU A 40 -6.73 10.41 16.40
N ALA A 41 -7.28 9.31 16.91
CA ALA A 41 -8.67 9.26 17.37
C ALA A 41 -8.94 10.26 18.51
N GLY A 42 -7.98 10.46 19.43
CA GLY A 42 -8.08 11.48 20.48
C GLY A 42 -8.07 12.91 19.92
N ILE A 43 -7.21 13.18 18.95
CA ILE A 43 -7.12 14.48 18.26
C ILE A 43 -8.43 14.76 17.48
N GLU A 44 -9.00 13.76 16.81
CA GLU A 44 -10.30 13.88 16.14
C GLU A 44 -11.42 14.24 17.11
N GLN A 45 -11.45 13.64 18.30
CA GLN A 45 -12.43 13.97 19.33
C GLN A 45 -12.28 15.42 19.80
N ILE A 46 -11.05 15.91 19.98
CA ILE A 46 -10.78 17.30 20.35
C ILE A 46 -11.30 18.25 19.27
N PHE A 47 -11.01 17.99 17.99
CA PHE A 47 -11.50 18.82 16.90
C PHE A 47 -13.02 18.85 16.78
N ARG A 48 -13.71 17.74 17.05
CA ARG A 48 -15.18 17.70 17.12
C ARG A 48 -15.73 18.55 18.27
N LEU A 49 -15.07 18.55 19.43
CA LEU A 49 -15.48 19.35 20.59
C LEU A 49 -15.22 20.85 20.39
N GLU A 50 -14.18 21.22 19.64
CA GLU A 50 -13.84 22.62 19.31
C GLU A 50 -14.67 23.20 18.15
N GLY A 51 -15.63 22.44 17.60
CA GLY A 51 -16.52 22.93 16.55
C GLY A 51 -15.88 23.06 15.16
N VAL A 52 -14.63 22.57 14.99
CA VAL A 52 -13.94 22.53 13.70
C VAL A 52 -14.52 21.38 12.87
N SER A 53 -15.59 21.68 12.13
CA SER A 53 -16.41 20.69 11.42
C SER A 53 -15.81 20.21 10.08
N ASN A 54 -14.58 20.61 9.75
CA ASN A 54 -13.98 20.35 8.43
C ASN A 54 -12.73 19.45 8.49
N PHE A 55 -12.69 18.51 9.43
CA PHE A 55 -11.99 17.25 9.17
C PHE A 55 -13.03 16.22 8.77
N GLU A 56 -13.38 16.20 7.49
CA GLU A 56 -13.83 14.97 6.85
C GLU A 56 -12.64 13.99 6.85
N VAL A 57 -12.24 13.49 8.02
CA VAL A 57 -11.71 12.13 8.07
C VAL A 57 -12.92 11.28 7.77
N SER A 58 -13.05 10.97 6.48
CA SER A 58 -14.08 10.11 5.93
C SER A 58 -14.23 8.94 6.88
N GLN A 59 -15.38 8.86 7.53
CA GLN A 59 -15.77 7.72 8.31
C GLN A 59 -15.43 6.49 7.45
N GLU A 60 -14.56 5.63 7.98
CA GLU A 60 -14.43 4.24 7.55
C GLU A 60 -15.82 3.59 7.71
N SER A 61 -16.69 3.86 6.75
CA SER A 61 -17.45 2.80 6.12
C SER A 61 -16.43 1.76 5.70
N GLN A 62 -16.80 0.48 5.78
CA GLN A 62 -16.03 -0.63 5.24
C GLN A 62 -15.89 -0.45 3.72
N HIS A 63 -15.10 0.52 3.29
CA HIS A 63 -14.96 0.95 1.92
C HIS A 63 -14.09 -0.11 1.26
N GLU A 64 -14.69 -0.88 0.35
CA GLU A 64 -13.92 -1.52 -0.72
C GLU A 64 -12.96 -0.44 -1.25
N ARG A 65 -11.66 -0.59 -0.97
CA ARG A 65 -10.63 0.33 -1.43
C ARG A 65 -10.85 0.61 -2.91
N THR A 66 -10.86 1.88 -3.30
CA THR A 66 -11.17 2.27 -4.67
C THR A 66 -10.03 1.85 -5.61
N LEU A 67 -10.32 1.64 -6.91
CA LEU A 67 -9.27 1.35 -7.89
C LEU A 67 -8.19 2.44 -7.90
N ALA A 68 -8.57 3.70 -7.66
CA ALA A 68 -7.63 4.81 -7.56
C ALA A 68 -6.63 4.58 -6.43
N GLU A 69 -7.07 4.24 -5.22
CA GLU A 69 -6.19 3.94 -4.08
C GLU A 69 -5.23 2.78 -4.35
N PHE A 70 -5.71 1.72 -5.01
CA PHE A 70 -4.85 0.61 -5.41
C PHE A 70 -3.80 1.05 -6.44
N ILE A 71 -4.16 1.91 -7.40
CA ILE A 71 -3.22 2.46 -8.38
C ILE A 71 -2.19 3.36 -7.69
N LYS A 72 -2.61 4.21 -6.74
CA LYS A 72 -1.69 5.08 -5.99
C LYS A 72 -0.64 4.26 -5.24
N GLU A 73 -1.07 3.20 -4.53
CA GLU A 73 -0.14 2.34 -3.82
C GLU A 73 0.75 1.52 -4.78
N ALA A 74 0.20 1.00 -5.89
CA ALA A 74 0.96 0.28 -6.91
C ALA A 74 2.05 1.13 -7.57
N MET A 75 1.88 2.45 -7.62
CA MET A 75 2.81 3.41 -8.24
C MET A 75 3.60 4.25 -7.23
N SER A 76 3.57 3.88 -5.96
CA SER A 76 4.28 4.58 -4.87
C SER A 76 5.81 4.55 -4.99
N ASP A 77 6.36 3.70 -5.85
CA ASP A 77 7.81 3.61 -6.10
C ASP A 77 8.34 4.69 -7.06
N HIS A 78 7.46 5.60 -7.53
CA HIS A 78 7.76 6.69 -8.46
C HIS A 78 8.41 6.22 -9.78
N LYS A 79 8.30 4.94 -10.13
CA LYS A 79 8.80 4.42 -11.41
C LYS A 79 7.75 4.52 -12.50
N VAL A 80 8.21 4.44 -13.74
CA VAL A 80 7.33 4.36 -14.90
C VAL A 80 6.73 2.94 -14.97
N HIS A 81 5.41 2.85 -14.93
CA HIS A 81 4.67 1.60 -15.06
C HIS A 81 3.76 1.62 -16.29
N THR A 82 3.79 0.56 -17.09
CA THR A 82 2.79 0.38 -18.16
C THR A 82 1.43 0.02 -17.54
N SER A 83 0.33 0.30 -18.25
CA SER A 83 -1.01 -0.10 -17.80
C SER A 83 -1.10 -1.61 -17.53
N LYS A 84 -0.37 -2.43 -18.29
CA LYS A 84 -0.28 -3.89 -18.07
C LYS A 84 0.33 -4.23 -16.71
N ASN A 85 1.39 -3.53 -16.31
CA ASN A 85 2.05 -3.74 -15.02
C ASN A 85 1.17 -3.27 -13.87
N ILE A 86 0.54 -2.11 -14.01
CA ILE A 86 -0.39 -1.56 -13.01
C ILE A 86 -1.53 -2.55 -12.75
N ILE A 87 -2.15 -3.12 -13.81
CA ILE A 87 -3.20 -4.14 -13.67
C ILE A 87 -2.72 -5.36 -12.88
N LYS A 88 -1.49 -5.82 -13.11
CA LYS A 88 -0.93 -6.97 -12.37
C LYS A 88 -0.72 -6.62 -10.89
N LEU A 89 -0.19 -5.44 -10.60
CA LEU A 89 0.06 -4.98 -9.24
C LEU A 89 -1.25 -4.86 -8.46
N VAL A 90 -2.26 -4.16 -8.99
CA VAL A 90 -3.53 -3.99 -8.28
C VAL A 90 -4.27 -5.31 -8.07
N LYS A 91 -4.18 -6.27 -9.01
CA LYS A 91 -4.69 -7.64 -8.80
C LYS A 91 -3.94 -8.38 -7.69
N SER A 92 -2.61 -8.26 -7.65
CA SER A 92 -1.79 -8.90 -6.60
C SER A 92 -2.07 -8.34 -5.21
N MET A 93 -2.56 -7.10 -5.13
CA MET A 93 -2.98 -6.44 -3.90
C MET A 93 -4.43 -6.79 -3.49
N GLY A 94 -5.16 -7.56 -4.32
CA GLY A 94 -6.51 -8.01 -4.03
C GLY A 94 -7.64 -7.22 -4.67
N TYR A 95 -7.36 -6.31 -5.61
CA TYR A 95 -8.42 -5.63 -6.36
C TYR A 95 -9.08 -6.57 -7.38
N ASP A 96 -10.38 -6.80 -7.22
CA ASP A 96 -11.20 -7.54 -8.19
C ASP A 96 -11.90 -6.57 -9.16
N PHE A 97 -11.60 -6.73 -10.46
CA PHE A 97 -12.24 -5.96 -11.52
C PHE A 97 -13.68 -6.40 -11.81
N LYS A 98 -14.15 -7.52 -11.22
CA LYS A 98 -15.47 -8.11 -11.46
C LYS A 98 -15.66 -8.30 -12.98
N GLU A 99 -16.77 -7.83 -13.55
CA GLU A 99 -17.06 -7.92 -14.99
C GLU A 99 -16.45 -6.80 -15.85
N LYS A 100 -15.73 -5.84 -15.23
CA LYS A 100 -15.19 -4.68 -15.95
C LYS A 100 -13.89 -5.05 -16.68
N ASN A 101 -13.69 -4.46 -17.86
CA ASN A 101 -12.42 -4.60 -18.59
C ASN A 101 -11.27 -3.92 -17.79
N PRO A 102 -10.26 -4.67 -17.28
CA PRO A 102 -9.22 -4.11 -16.42
C PRO A 102 -8.40 -3.01 -17.09
N PHE A 103 -8.13 -3.17 -18.38
CA PHE A 103 -7.36 -2.20 -19.16
C PHE A 103 -8.08 -0.88 -19.30
N ARG A 104 -9.39 -0.94 -19.58
CA ARG A 104 -10.25 0.23 -19.67
C ARG A 104 -10.34 0.93 -18.32
N SER A 105 -10.64 0.18 -17.25
CA SER A 105 -10.77 0.73 -15.90
C SER A 105 -9.49 1.44 -15.45
N VAL A 106 -8.33 0.79 -15.56
CA VAL A 106 -7.04 1.38 -15.15
C VAL A 106 -6.70 2.63 -15.96
N ASN A 107 -6.87 2.61 -17.30
CA ASN A 107 -6.57 3.77 -18.12
C ASN A 107 -7.49 4.96 -17.83
N PHE A 108 -8.80 4.73 -17.62
CA PHE A 108 -9.73 5.80 -17.27
C PHE A 108 -9.40 6.39 -15.89
N THR A 109 -9.04 5.56 -14.92
CA THR A 109 -8.62 6.03 -13.61
C THR A 109 -7.32 6.84 -13.68
N LEU A 110 -6.32 6.38 -14.42
CA LEU A 110 -5.06 7.11 -14.63
C LEU A 110 -5.27 8.46 -15.34
N MET A 111 -6.13 8.50 -16.35
CA MET A 111 -6.53 9.77 -16.97
C MET A 111 -7.24 10.71 -15.98
N GLY A 112 -8.05 10.17 -15.06
CA GLY A 112 -8.67 10.94 -13.98
C GLY A 112 -7.62 11.51 -13.02
N LEU A 113 -6.67 10.67 -12.61
CA LEU A 113 -5.58 11.05 -11.71
C LEU A 113 -4.62 12.07 -12.33
N GLN A 114 -4.36 11.99 -13.65
CA GLN A 114 -3.56 12.97 -14.39
C GLN A 114 -4.11 14.40 -14.28
N ARG A 115 -5.45 14.55 -14.24
CA ARG A 115 -6.07 15.88 -14.10
C ARG A 115 -5.75 16.54 -12.76
N GLY A 116 -5.38 15.76 -11.75
CA GLY A 116 -4.90 16.24 -10.46
C GLY A 116 -3.43 16.69 -10.47
N SER A 117 -2.72 16.59 -11.60
CA SER A 117 -1.27 16.85 -11.75
C SER A 117 -0.34 15.92 -10.95
N GLU A 118 -0.88 14.88 -10.33
CA GLU A 118 -0.12 13.90 -9.54
C GLU A 118 0.54 12.82 -10.42
N TYR A 119 0.04 12.60 -11.64
CA TYR A 119 0.49 11.52 -12.53
C TYR A 119 0.76 12.04 -13.94
N GLU A 120 1.87 11.62 -14.53
CA GLU A 120 2.26 11.95 -15.88
C GLU A 120 2.39 10.72 -16.76
N ARG A 121 2.11 10.91 -18.05
CA ARG A 121 2.28 9.88 -19.08
C ARG A 121 3.66 10.01 -19.70
N GLN A 122 4.46 8.95 -19.59
CA GLN A 122 5.77 8.85 -20.22
C GLN A 122 5.78 7.72 -21.25
N GLY A 123 5.68 8.08 -22.52
CA GLY A 123 5.57 7.12 -23.62
C GLY A 123 4.33 6.23 -23.50
N ASP A 124 4.56 4.92 -23.35
CA ASP A 124 3.52 3.91 -23.12
C ASP A 124 3.23 3.64 -21.63
N GLY A 125 3.93 4.32 -20.72
CA GLY A 125 3.81 4.18 -19.27
C GLY A 125 3.30 5.43 -18.55
N TRP A 126 3.12 5.25 -17.24
CA TRP A 126 2.64 6.26 -16.31
C TRP A 126 3.61 6.37 -15.14
N GLN A 127 3.83 7.57 -14.64
CA GLN A 127 4.66 7.85 -13.48
C GLN A 127 3.91 8.75 -12.50
N TYR A 128 4.07 8.47 -11.20
CA TYR A 128 3.63 9.36 -10.13
C TYR A 128 4.68 10.45 -9.91
N VAL A 129 4.29 11.73 -10.03
CA VAL A 129 5.18 12.90 -10.02
C VAL A 129 4.94 13.88 -8.86
N GLY A 130 3.85 13.73 -8.10
CA GLY A 130 3.55 14.62 -6.96
C GLY A 130 2.38 14.14 -6.13
#